data_AF-A0A962IE79-F1
#
_entry.id   AF-A0A962IE79-F1
#
_cell.length_a   1.000
_cell.length_b   1.000
_cell.length_c   1.000
_cell.angle_alpha   90.00
_cell.angle_beta   90.00
_cell.angle_gamma   90.00
#
_symmetry.space_group_name_H-M   'P 1'
#
loop_
_entity.id
_entity.type
_entity.pdbx_description
1 polymer ?
#
loop_
_entity_poly.entity_id
_entity_poly.type
_entity_poly.pdbx_seq_one_letter_code
_entity_poly.pdbx_strand_id
1 'polypeptide(L)'
;MNWSSTELNDLDLGDNRLEVRAAAILNAMLRAPQSSIPKACRSWSSTLATYRFFWNEAVSHEALMASHFEATECRIRQQDSKIILCIQDTTELDFNGQETEGLGRLSYDRQRGMYLHPTLCVTPERLP
;
A
#
# COMPACT_ATOMS: atom_id res chain seq x y z
N MET A 1 -5.69 6.18 18.49
CA MET A 1 -5.38 6.08 17.06
C MET A 1 -5.14 4.63 16.71
N ASN A 2 -5.60 4.17 15.54
CA ASN A 2 -5.23 2.87 14.99
C ASN A 2 -4.04 3.05 14.05
N TRP A 3 -3.32 1.95 13.76
CA TRP A 3 -2.08 1.99 12.98
C TRP A 3 -2.24 2.72 11.63
N SER A 4 -3.33 2.47 10.91
CA SER A 4 -3.57 3.10 9.60
C SER A 4 -3.66 4.63 9.64
N SER A 5 -4.20 5.20 10.73
CA SER A 5 -4.30 6.67 10.86
C SER A 5 -2.96 7.28 11.18
N THR A 6 -2.07 6.53 11.85
CA THR A 6 -0.67 6.94 12.03
C THR A 6 0.10 6.79 10.72
N GLU A 7 -0.14 5.70 9.98
CA GLU A 7 0.55 5.41 8.71
C GLU A 7 0.24 6.43 7.61
N LEU A 8 -0.98 6.96 7.61
CA LEU A 8 -1.49 7.92 6.63
C LEU A 8 -1.66 9.32 7.23
N ASN A 9 -0.95 9.64 8.31
CA ASN A 9 -1.17 10.89 9.06
C ASN A 9 -0.93 12.13 8.20
N ASP A 10 0.09 12.07 7.35
CA ASP A 10 0.52 13.17 6.48
C ASP A 10 0.03 12.98 5.03
N LEU A 11 -1.01 12.17 4.83
CA LEU A 11 -1.59 11.95 3.51
C LEU A 11 -2.31 13.22 3.07
N ASP A 12 -1.83 13.82 1.98
CA ASP A 12 -2.48 14.94 1.30
C ASP A 12 -2.98 14.48 -0.07
N LEU A 13 -4.31 14.41 -0.20
CA LEU A 13 -4.98 14.15 -1.48
C LEU A 13 -5.75 15.38 -1.98
N GLY A 14 -5.59 16.54 -1.33
CA GLY A 14 -6.38 17.75 -1.58
C GLY A 14 -7.86 17.65 -1.20
N ASP A 15 -8.31 16.52 -0.65
CA ASP A 15 -9.66 16.28 -0.16
C ASP A 15 -9.64 15.34 1.05
N ASN A 16 -9.92 15.92 2.23
CA ASN A 16 -9.97 15.20 3.50
C ASN A 16 -10.92 13.99 3.47
N ARG A 17 -11.99 14.02 2.66
CA ARG A 17 -12.90 12.86 2.53
C ARG A 17 -12.19 11.66 1.90
N LEU A 18 -11.24 11.89 0.98
CA LEU A 18 -10.41 10.85 0.38
C LEU A 18 -9.41 10.32 1.40
N GLU A 19 -8.80 11.18 2.21
CA GLU A 19 -7.85 10.78 3.26
C GLU A 19 -8.53 9.90 4.33
N VAL A 20 -9.70 10.33 4.83
CA VAL A 20 -10.52 9.53 5.76
C VAL A 20 -10.93 8.20 5.11
N ARG A 21 -11.23 8.21 3.81
CA ARG A 21 -11.57 6.99 3.07
C ARG A 21 -10.38 6.06 2.96
N ALA A 22 -9.18 6.56 2.65
CA ALA A 22 -7.95 5.79 2.54
C ALA A 22 -7.65 5.06 3.85
N ALA A 23 -7.72 5.77 4.99
CA ALA A 23 -7.55 5.17 6.31
C ALA A 23 -8.62 4.10 6.61
N ALA A 24 -9.88 4.32 6.23
CA ALA A 24 -10.94 3.34 6.39
C ALA A 24 -10.73 2.07 5.54
N ILE A 25 -10.25 2.22 4.29
CA ILE A 25 -9.92 1.11 3.40
C ILE A 25 -8.74 0.31 3.96
N LEU A 26 -7.66 0.99 4.35
CA LEU A 26 -6.48 0.35 4.91
C LEU A 26 -6.83 -0.47 6.17
N ASN A 27 -7.63 0.09 7.08
CA ASN A 27 -8.17 -0.65 8.22
C ASN A 27 -9.00 -1.87 7.84
N ALA A 28 -9.84 -1.75 6.79
CA ALA A 28 -10.65 -2.87 6.35
C ALA A 28 -9.78 -4.02 5.81
N MET A 29 -8.77 -3.68 5.01
CA MET A 29 -7.81 -4.64 4.46
C MET A 29 -6.96 -5.29 5.55
N LEU A 30 -6.42 -4.53 6.51
CA LEU A 30 -5.61 -5.08 7.61
C LEU A 30 -6.37 -6.09 8.48
N ARG A 31 -7.69 -5.93 8.66
CA ARG A 31 -8.52 -6.88 9.41
C ARG A 31 -8.75 -8.20 8.65
N ALA A 32 -8.58 -8.21 7.33
CA ALA A 32 -8.87 -9.35 6.48
C ALA A 32 -8.00 -9.34 5.21
N PRO A 33 -6.66 -9.44 5.33
CA PRO A 33 -5.72 -9.14 4.25
C PRO A 33 -5.84 -10.09 3.05
N GLN A 34 -6.33 -11.31 3.27
CA GLN A 34 -6.55 -12.31 2.21
C GLN A 34 -7.98 -12.31 1.65
N SER A 35 -8.84 -11.39 2.10
CA SER A 35 -10.22 -11.32 1.64
C SER A 35 -10.37 -10.37 0.46
N SER A 36 -11.24 -10.71 -0.48
CA SER A 36 -11.71 -9.78 -1.51
C SER A 36 -12.25 -8.48 -0.90
N ILE A 37 -12.19 -7.37 -1.65
CA ILE A 37 -12.72 -6.06 -1.22
C ILE A 37 -14.13 -6.15 -0.60
N PRO A 38 -15.15 -6.80 -1.22
CA PRO A 38 -16.49 -6.87 -0.64
C PRO A 38 -16.51 -7.54 0.75
N LYS A 39 -15.75 -8.62 0.91
CA LYS A 39 -15.64 -9.36 2.17
C LYS A 39 -14.89 -8.58 3.25
N ALA A 40 -13.83 -7.86 2.89
CA ALA A 40 -13.10 -7.00 3.81
C ALA A 40 -13.92 -5.78 4.27
N CYS A 41 -14.69 -5.17 3.36
CA CYS A 41 -15.49 -3.98 3.62
C CYS A 41 -16.79 -4.26 4.40
N ARG A 42 -17.34 -5.49 4.35
CA ARG A 42 -18.52 -5.97 5.11
C ARG A 42 -19.85 -5.26 4.84
N SER A 43 -19.88 -4.19 4.06
CA SER A 43 -21.11 -3.51 3.63
C SER A 43 -21.03 -3.10 2.17
N TRP A 44 -22.19 -3.02 1.52
CA TRP A 44 -22.30 -2.62 0.12
C TRP A 44 -21.79 -1.18 -0.11
N SER A 45 -22.17 -0.25 0.77
CA SER A 45 -21.74 1.15 0.68
C SER A 45 -20.22 1.31 0.78
N SER A 46 -19.58 0.60 1.71
CA SER A 46 -18.11 0.63 1.86
C SER A 46 -17.40 -0.04 0.69
N THR A 47 -17.98 -1.12 0.16
CA THR A 47 -17.46 -1.81 -1.03
C THR A 47 -17.45 -0.88 -2.23
N LEU A 48 -18.59 -0.24 -2.53
CA LEU A 48 -18.71 0.69 -3.65
C LEU A 48 -17.80 1.91 -3.47
N ALA A 49 -17.69 2.45 -2.26
CA ALA A 49 -16.76 3.54 -1.96
C ALA A 49 -15.30 3.16 -2.19
N THR A 50 -14.92 1.91 -1.92
CA THR A 50 -13.55 1.40 -2.13
C THR A 50 -13.23 1.27 -3.62
N TYR A 51 -14.14 0.70 -4.42
CA TYR A 51 -13.96 0.66 -5.87
C TYR A 51 -13.88 2.07 -6.49
N ARG A 52 -14.76 2.99 -6.05
CA ARG A 52 -14.70 4.39 -6.50
C ARG A 52 -13.40 5.09 -6.08
N PHE A 53 -12.87 4.77 -4.91
CA PHE A 53 -11.60 5.31 -4.44
C PHE A 53 -10.44 4.87 -5.35
N PHE A 54 -10.36 3.57 -5.69
CA PHE A 54 -9.32 3.07 -6.59
C PHE A 54 -9.46 3.54 -8.05
N TRP A 55 -10.66 3.94 -8.47
CA TRP A 55 -10.91 4.50 -9.80
C TRP A 55 -10.81 6.05 -9.81
N ASN A 56 -10.50 6.69 -8.69
CA ASN A 56 -10.49 8.15 -8.62
C ASN A 56 -9.16 8.71 -9.12
N GLU A 57 -9.19 9.50 -10.19
CA GLU A 57 -8.01 10.15 -10.78
C GLU A 57 -7.31 11.14 -9.83
N ALA A 58 -8.02 11.65 -8.81
CA ALA A 58 -7.42 12.47 -7.76
C ALA A 58 -6.59 11.66 -6.74
N VAL A 59 -6.65 10.33 -6.79
CA VAL A 59 -5.89 9.44 -5.91
C VAL A 59 -4.76 8.81 -6.73
N SER A 60 -3.52 9.20 -6.44
CA SER A 60 -2.34 8.62 -7.06
C SER A 60 -1.61 7.63 -6.14
N HIS A 61 -0.89 6.69 -6.74
CA HIS A 61 -0.02 5.77 -6.00
C HIS A 61 1.08 6.54 -5.26
N GLU A 62 1.65 7.55 -5.91
CA GLU A 62 2.74 8.37 -5.40
C GLU A 62 2.33 9.10 -4.12
N ALA A 63 1.13 9.70 -4.08
CA ALA A 63 0.64 10.40 -2.90
C ALA A 63 0.40 9.44 -1.72
N LEU A 64 -0.19 8.26 -1.99
CA LEU A 64 -0.39 7.24 -0.96
C LEU A 64 0.93 6.72 -0.40
N MET A 65 1.92 6.46 -1.27
CA MET A 65 3.23 5.97 -0.86
C MET A 65 4.07 7.04 -0.16
N ALA A 66 3.97 8.31 -0.55
CA ALA A 66 4.68 9.41 0.10
C ALA A 66 4.37 9.47 1.60
N SER A 67 3.09 9.36 1.97
CA SER A 67 2.68 9.32 3.38
C SER A 67 3.25 8.11 4.12
N HIS A 68 3.21 6.92 3.49
CA HIS A 68 3.81 5.71 4.04
C HIS A 68 5.34 5.82 4.22
N PHE A 69 6.03 6.49 3.29
CA PHE A 69 7.46 6.73 3.38
C PHE A 69 7.80 7.68 4.54
N GLU A 70 7.08 8.78 4.72
CA GLU A 70 7.28 9.68 5.86
C GLU A 70 7.03 8.96 7.19
N ALA A 71 5.98 8.13 7.28
CA ALA A 71 5.72 7.31 8.45
C ALA A 71 6.87 6.32 8.74
N THR A 72 7.47 5.76 7.68
CA THR A 72 8.64 4.88 7.79
C THR A 72 9.88 5.64 8.25
N GLU A 73 10.15 6.83 7.71
CA GLU A 73 11.25 7.68 8.15
C GLU A 73 11.09 8.11 9.61
N CYS A 74 9.87 8.45 10.03
CA CYS A 74 9.54 8.73 11.42
C CYS A 74 9.86 7.54 12.33
N ARG A 75 9.47 6.31 11.96
CA ARG A 75 9.83 5.10 12.71
C ARG A 75 11.35 4.92 12.79
N ILE A 76 12.05 5.09 11.68
CA ILE A 76 13.53 4.98 11.63
C ILE A 76 14.18 5.97 12.59
N ARG A 77 13.74 7.24 12.61
CA ARG A 77 14.27 8.28 13.50
C ARG A 77 14.00 8.00 14.99
N GLN A 78 12.98 7.19 15.30
CA GLN A 78 12.61 6.80 16.65
C GLN A 78 13.34 5.54 17.14
N GLN A 79 14.07 4.83 16.28
CA GLN A 79 14.84 3.67 16.69
C GLN A 79 16.09 4.08 17.49
N ASP A 80 16.40 3.33 18.55
CA ASP A 80 17.63 3.51 19.33
C ASP A 80 18.88 3.05 18.54
N SER A 81 18.68 2.21 17.52
CA SER A 81 19.78 1.68 16.70
C SER A 81 20.36 2.76 15.80
N LYS A 82 21.70 2.87 15.80
CA LYS A 82 22.43 3.79 14.91
C LYS A 82 22.59 3.25 13.49
N ILE A 83 22.21 2.00 13.25
CA ILE A 83 22.38 1.29 11.99
C ILE A 83 21.01 0.83 11.53
N ILE A 84 20.68 1.14 10.27
CA ILE A 84 19.52 0.60 9.58
C ILE A 84 20.02 -0.18 8.38
N LEU A 85 19.49 -1.40 8.22
CA LEU A 85 19.75 -2.27 7.09
C LEU A 85 18.62 -2.05 6.07
N CYS A 86 18.98 -1.62 4.87
CA CYS A 86 18.04 -1.46 3.76
C CYS A 86 18.11 -2.69 2.86
N ILE A 87 17.23 -3.66 3.11
CA ILE A 87 17.19 -4.92 2.35
C ILE A 87 16.37 -4.68 1.08
N GLN A 88 16.93 -5.02 -0.06
CA GLN A 88 16.31 -4.82 -1.37
C GLN A 88 16.28 -6.13 -2.12
N ASP A 89 15.18 -6.37 -2.82
CA ASP A 89 15.02 -7.49 -3.74
C ASP A 89 14.00 -7.12 -4.82
N THR A 90 13.88 -7.92 -5.87
CA THR A 90 12.86 -7.74 -6.90
C THR A 90 11.96 -8.96 -6.95
N THR A 91 10.65 -8.74 -6.93
CA THR A 91 9.65 -9.79 -7.11
C THR A 91 8.73 -9.48 -8.29
N GLU A 92 8.06 -10.50 -8.80
CA GLU A 92 7.10 -10.40 -9.89
C GLU A 92 5.68 -10.40 -9.33
N LEU A 93 4.87 -9.43 -9.76
CA LEU A 93 3.43 -9.44 -9.58
C LEU A 93 2.80 -10.00 -10.86
N ASP A 94 2.43 -11.29 -10.84
CA ASP A 94 1.82 -12.00 -11.96
C ASP A 94 0.31 -11.76 -12.02
N PHE A 95 -0.16 -11.17 -13.12
CA PHE A 95 -1.56 -10.88 -13.40
C PHE A 95 -2.07 -11.67 -14.61
N ASN A 96 -1.41 -12.78 -14.97
CA ASN A 96 -1.82 -13.59 -16.10
C ASN A 96 -3.29 -14.03 -16.00
N GLY A 97 -4.05 -13.86 -17.08
CA GLY A 97 -5.49 -14.12 -17.13
C GLY A 97 -6.38 -13.03 -16.53
N GLN A 98 -5.82 -11.90 -16.06
CA GLN A 98 -6.59 -10.72 -15.68
C GLN A 98 -6.73 -9.75 -16.86
N GLU A 99 -7.92 -9.14 -16.99
CA GLU A 99 -8.14 -8.05 -17.93
C GLU A 99 -7.65 -6.74 -17.32
N THR A 100 -6.44 -6.32 -17.69
CA THR A 100 -5.85 -5.06 -17.23
C THR A 100 -4.84 -4.53 -18.24
N GLU A 101 -4.69 -3.21 -18.28
CA GLU A 101 -3.83 -2.50 -19.22
C GLU A 101 -2.46 -2.19 -18.59
N GLY A 102 -1.48 -1.85 -19.42
CA GLY A 102 -0.16 -1.39 -18.95
C GLY A 102 0.77 -2.47 -18.41
N LEU A 103 0.41 -3.76 -18.49
CA LEU A 103 1.28 -4.86 -18.05
C LEU A 103 2.46 -5.11 -19.00
N GLY A 104 3.62 -5.38 -18.42
CA GLY A 104 4.82 -5.82 -19.12
C GLY A 104 4.95 -7.34 -19.20
N ARG A 105 6.04 -7.80 -19.82
CA ARG A 105 6.47 -9.21 -19.76
C ARG A 105 7.16 -9.49 -18.43
N LEU A 106 7.00 -10.72 -17.93
CA LEU A 106 7.74 -11.25 -16.79
C LEU A 106 8.85 -12.20 -17.26
N SER A 107 9.55 -12.86 -16.32
CA SER A 107 10.66 -13.78 -16.63
C SER A 107 10.25 -14.91 -17.57
N TYR A 108 9.00 -15.39 -17.47
CA TYR A 108 8.43 -16.24 -18.50
C TYR A 108 7.67 -15.40 -19.53
N ASP A 109 8.08 -15.52 -20.78
CA ASP A 109 7.64 -14.66 -21.90
C ASP A 109 6.11 -14.61 -22.12
N ARG A 110 5.38 -15.66 -21.70
CA ARG A 110 3.92 -15.74 -21.82
C ARG A 110 3.18 -15.11 -20.63
N GLN A 111 3.84 -14.87 -19.51
CA GLN A 111 3.24 -14.20 -18.36
C GLN A 111 3.19 -12.69 -18.57
N ARG A 112 2.21 -12.05 -17.94
CA ARG A 112 2.00 -10.60 -17.99
C ARG A 112 1.83 -10.09 -16.57
N GLY A 113 2.54 -9.02 -16.25
CA GLY A 113 2.57 -8.49 -14.90
C GLY A 113 3.45 -7.26 -14.78
N MET A 114 3.96 -7.04 -13.57
CA MET A 114 4.91 -5.97 -13.27
C MET A 114 5.97 -6.44 -12.27
N TYR A 115 7.15 -5.81 -12.32
CA TYR A 115 8.17 -6.01 -11.30
C TYR A 115 7.95 -5.03 -10.15
N LEU A 116 8.01 -5.53 -8.93
CA LEU A 116 8.02 -4.74 -7.71
C LEU A 116 9.42 -4.85 -7.10
N HIS A 117 10.07 -3.70 -6.88
CA HIS A 117 11.38 -3.61 -6.24
C HIS A 117 11.25 -2.88 -4.90
N PRO A 118 10.80 -3.56 -3.81
CA PRO A 118 10.64 -2.92 -2.52
C PRO A 118 11.96 -2.81 -1.77
N THR A 119 12.04 -1.84 -0.86
CA THR A 119 13.10 -1.75 0.16
C THR A 119 12.47 -1.97 1.53
N LEU A 120 13.00 -2.92 2.29
CA LEU A 120 12.62 -3.18 3.68
C LEU A 120 13.71 -2.67 4.61
N CYS A 121 13.40 -1.65 5.40
CA CYS A 121 14.28 -1.10 6.42
C CYS A 121 14.11 -1.86 7.73
N VAL A 122 15.20 -2.35 8.31
CA VAL A 122 15.20 -3.03 9.62
C VAL A 122 16.43 -2.67 10.45
N THR A 123 16.36 -2.81 11.77
CA THR A 123 17.53 -2.77 12.64
C THR A 123 18.35 -4.08 12.54
N PRO A 124 19.60 -4.12 13.03
CA PRO A 124 20.38 -5.37 13.14
C PRO A 124 19.67 -6.46 13.96
N GLU A 125 18.81 -6.06 14.90
CA GLU A 125 17.96 -6.93 15.72
C GLU A 125 16.70 -7.40 14.98
N ARG A 126 16.55 -7.02 13.70
CA ARG A 126 15.44 -7.37 12.80
C ARG A 126 14.10 -6.73 13.16
N LEU A 127 14.13 -5.57 13.81
CA LEU A 127 12.93 -4.77 14.07
C LEU A 127 12.65 -3.84 12.87
N PRO A 128 11.42 -3.85 12.33
CA PRO A 128 11.01 -2.92 11.26
C PRO A 128 10.67 -1.51 11.78
#